data_AF-A0A7V4IGI2-F1
#
_entry.id   AF-A0A7V4IGI2-F1
#
_cell.length_a   1.000
_cell.length_b   1.000
_cell.length_c   1.000
_cell.angle_alpha   90.00
_cell.angle_beta   90.00
_cell.angle_gamma   90.00
#
_symmetry.space_group_name_H-M   'P 1'
#
loop_
_entity.id
_entity.type
_entity.pdbx_description
1 polymer ?
#
loop_
_entity_poly.entity_id
_entity_poly.type
_entity_poly.pdbx_seq_one_letter_code
_entity_poly.pdbx_strand_id
1 'polypeptide(L)'
;MSGYVCRRLAGWTIDQCVMACQSATDCAQTYPPWDADNYACTEGACDYLGCLSDAECQAVPNMQSYVCRSLAGSRPFCQPGCASAADCNLGSPAYDADNYACADGVCLYTGCRSDEECRASITSYPTVCR
;
A
#
# COMPACT_ATOMS: atom_id res chain seq x y z
N MET A 1 -8.52 13.66 -19.49
CA MET A 1 -9.99 13.52 -19.27
C MET A 1 -10.21 13.40 -17.78
N SER A 2 -11.15 14.11 -17.14
CA SER A 2 -11.36 14.00 -15.68
C SER A 2 -12.76 13.46 -15.39
N GLY A 3 -12.86 12.20 -14.99
CA GLY A 3 -14.11 11.51 -14.68
C GLY A 3 -13.86 10.12 -14.11
N TYR A 4 -14.93 9.44 -13.68
CA TYR A 4 -14.88 8.06 -13.20
C TYR A 4 -15.80 7.16 -14.03
N VAL A 5 -15.42 5.90 -14.17
CA VAL A 5 -16.20 4.84 -14.84
C VAL A 5 -16.46 3.69 -13.87
N CYS A 6 -17.60 3.02 -14.03
CA CYS A 6 -17.92 1.78 -13.33
C CYS A 6 -17.28 0.60 -14.07
N ARG A 7 -16.29 -0.05 -13.45
CA ARG A 7 -15.52 -1.13 -14.09
C ARG A 7 -14.95 -2.13 -13.07
N ARG A 8 -15.06 -3.42 -13.37
CA ARG A 8 -14.25 -4.48 -12.73
C ARG A 8 -12.88 -4.58 -13.42
N LEU A 9 -11.82 -4.28 -12.66
CA LEU A 9 -10.43 -4.43 -13.09
C LEU A 9 -9.93 -5.86 -12.87
N ALA A 10 -8.83 -6.24 -13.54
CA ALA A 10 -8.21 -7.55 -13.36
C ALA A 10 -7.80 -7.77 -11.90
N GLY A 11 -8.11 -8.95 -11.35
CA GLY A 11 -7.83 -9.29 -9.95
C GLY A 11 -8.90 -8.86 -8.93
N TRP A 12 -9.92 -8.12 -9.36
CA TRP A 12 -11.03 -7.69 -8.51
C TRP A 12 -12.29 -8.52 -8.76
N THR A 13 -13.07 -8.75 -7.70
CA THR A 13 -14.32 -9.52 -7.77
C THR A 13 -15.56 -8.65 -7.98
N ILE A 14 -15.46 -7.34 -7.75
CA ILE A 14 -16.58 -6.37 -7.83
C ILE A 14 -16.24 -5.22 -8.79
N ASP A 15 -17.27 -4.58 -9.34
CA ASP A 15 -17.11 -3.34 -10.12
C ASP A 15 -16.74 -2.19 -9.17
N GLN A 16 -15.78 -1.37 -9.58
CA GLN A 16 -15.22 -0.26 -8.82
C GLN A 16 -15.49 1.07 -9.53
N CYS A 17 -15.48 2.17 -8.78
CA CYS A 17 -15.41 3.52 -9.32
C CYS A 17 -13.94 3.81 -9.65
N VAL A 18 -13.57 3.75 -10.93
CA VAL A 18 -12.17 3.88 -11.39
C VAL A 18 -12.02 5.15 -12.22
N MET A 19 -10.87 5.83 -12.12
CA MET A 19 -10.59 6.99 -12.97
C MET A 19 -10.69 6.61 -14.45
N ALA A 20 -11.38 7.45 -15.21
CA ALA A 20 -11.51 7.32 -16.65
C ALA A 20 -10.23 7.79 -17.35
N CYS A 21 -9.85 7.14 -18.45
CA CYS A 21 -8.64 7.49 -19.19
C CYS A 21 -8.78 7.28 -20.69
N GLN A 22 -7.92 7.94 -21.46
CA GLN A 22 -7.63 7.63 -22.86
C GLN A 22 -6.21 7.06 -23.00
N SER A 23 -5.32 7.44 -22.09
CA SER A 23 -3.94 6.97 -22.00
C SER A 23 -3.51 6.86 -20.53
N ALA A 24 -2.39 6.20 -20.26
CA ALA A 24 -1.85 6.10 -18.90
C ALA A 24 -1.51 7.46 -18.28
N THR A 25 -1.19 8.47 -19.09
CA THR A 25 -0.94 9.84 -18.62
C THR A 25 -2.17 10.49 -17.97
N ASP A 26 -3.39 10.09 -18.34
CA ASP A 26 -4.61 10.56 -17.66
C ASP A 26 -4.73 10.01 -16.22
N CYS A 27 -4.02 8.92 -15.91
CA CYS A 27 -4.05 8.24 -14.62
C CYS A 27 -2.96 8.74 -13.65
N ALA A 28 -1.98 9.46 -14.17
CA ALA A 28 -0.81 9.90 -13.41
C ALA A 28 -1.22 10.85 -12.28
N GLN A 29 -0.66 10.59 -11.11
CA GLN A 29 -0.74 11.43 -9.92
C GLN A 29 0.61 12.12 -9.68
N THR A 30 0.70 12.84 -8.57
CA THR A 30 1.82 13.74 -8.27
C THR A 30 3.16 13.03 -8.07
N TYR A 31 3.18 11.80 -7.55
CA TYR A 31 4.41 11.14 -7.13
C TYR A 31 4.76 9.91 -7.97
N PRO A 32 6.06 9.55 -8.05
CA PRO A 32 6.55 8.51 -8.94
C PRO A 32 5.88 7.14 -8.81
N PRO A 33 5.48 6.61 -7.63
CA PRO A 33 4.81 5.31 -7.57
C PRO A 33 3.41 5.26 -8.19
N TRP A 34 2.88 6.43 -8.56
CA TRP A 34 1.56 6.61 -9.13
C TRP A 34 1.62 7.53 -10.35
N ASP A 35 2.75 7.59 -11.06
CA ASP A 35 2.84 8.37 -12.29
C ASP A 35 2.39 7.52 -13.51
N ALA A 36 2.55 8.06 -14.72
CA ALA A 36 1.99 7.44 -15.92
C ALA A 36 2.52 6.03 -16.20
N ASP A 37 3.76 5.70 -15.82
CA ASP A 37 4.33 4.38 -16.14
C ASP A 37 3.84 3.26 -15.20
N ASN A 38 3.22 3.63 -14.07
CA ASN A 38 2.57 2.69 -13.14
C ASN A 38 1.12 2.39 -13.48
N TYR A 39 0.59 2.87 -14.62
CA TYR A 39 -0.79 2.64 -15.02
C TYR A 39 -0.90 2.11 -16.44
N ALA A 40 -1.90 1.28 -16.68
CA ALA A 40 -2.42 0.99 -18.00
C ALA A 40 -3.81 1.61 -18.15
N CYS A 41 -4.07 2.26 -19.28
CA CYS A 41 -5.44 2.64 -19.63
C CYS A 41 -6.13 1.46 -20.32
N THR A 42 -6.88 0.67 -19.54
CA THR A 42 -7.52 -0.55 -20.03
C THR A 42 -9.00 -0.29 -20.22
N GLU A 43 -9.44 -0.31 -21.47
CA GLU A 43 -10.85 -0.10 -21.85
C GLU A 43 -11.50 1.14 -21.20
N GLY A 44 -10.74 2.24 -21.19
CA GLY A 44 -11.17 3.53 -20.65
C GLY A 44 -11.06 3.68 -19.13
N ALA A 45 -10.47 2.71 -18.41
CA ALA A 45 -10.27 2.74 -16.96
C ALA A 45 -8.78 2.62 -16.58
N CYS A 46 -8.35 3.43 -15.60
CA CYS A 46 -7.00 3.39 -15.04
C CYS A 46 -6.76 2.12 -14.21
N ASP A 47 -5.99 1.19 -14.76
CA ASP A 47 -5.54 -0.02 -14.06
C ASP A 47 -4.15 0.24 -13.48
N TYR A 48 -4.06 0.34 -12.14
CA TYR A 48 -2.79 0.50 -11.47
C TYR A 48 -1.97 -0.78 -11.62
N LEU A 49 -0.76 -0.67 -12.17
CA LEU A 49 0.15 -1.79 -12.41
C LEU A 49 1.06 -2.08 -11.21
N GLY A 50 1.24 -1.08 -10.35
CA GLY A 50 2.16 -1.15 -9.22
C GLY A 50 3.37 -0.25 -9.40
N CYS A 51 4.11 -0.04 -8.32
CA CYS A 51 5.43 0.59 -8.39
C CYS A 51 6.42 -0.27 -9.19
N LEU A 52 7.43 0.36 -9.78
CA LEU A 52 8.47 -0.30 -10.58
C LEU A 52 9.81 -0.40 -9.83
N SER A 53 10.05 0.42 -8.81
CA SER A 53 11.31 0.42 -8.08
C SER A 53 11.20 0.98 -6.66
N ASP A 54 12.17 0.63 -5.80
CA ASP A 54 12.30 1.23 -4.47
C ASP A 54 12.52 2.75 -4.58
N ALA A 55 13.22 3.21 -5.63
CA ALA A 55 13.48 4.63 -5.86
C ALA A 55 12.19 5.45 -6.04
N GLU A 56 11.16 4.89 -6.69
CA GLU A 56 9.85 5.54 -6.79
C GLU A 56 9.25 5.77 -5.41
N CYS A 57 9.23 4.73 -4.58
CA CYS A 57 8.65 4.80 -3.24
C CYS A 57 9.42 5.80 -2.36
N GLN A 58 10.74 5.79 -2.46
CA GLN A 58 11.63 6.66 -1.67
C GLN A 58 11.57 8.12 -2.11
N ALA A 59 11.10 8.40 -3.32
CA ALA A 59 10.86 9.76 -3.82
C ALA A 59 9.61 10.42 -3.22
N VAL A 60 8.75 9.66 -2.55
CA VAL A 60 7.58 10.22 -1.84
C VAL A 60 8.03 10.84 -0.51
N PRO A 61 7.57 12.06 -0.16
CA PRO A 61 7.85 12.67 1.14
C PRO A 61 7.49 11.73 2.30
N ASN A 62 8.39 11.59 3.27
CA ASN A 62 8.28 10.70 4.44
C ASN A 62 8.26 9.18 4.13
N MET A 63 8.63 8.74 2.93
CA MET A 63 8.72 7.32 2.56
C MET A 63 10.15 6.88 2.22
N GLN A 64 11.18 7.54 2.76
CA GLN A 64 12.59 7.26 2.42
C GLN A 64 13.02 5.82 2.76
N SER A 65 12.33 5.14 3.67
CA SER A 65 12.56 3.74 4.01
C SER A 65 11.66 2.75 3.27
N TYR A 66 10.76 3.23 2.39
CA TYR A 66 9.81 2.34 1.72
C TYR A 66 10.46 1.60 0.56
N VAL A 67 9.92 0.41 0.27
CA VAL A 67 10.35 -0.47 -0.80
C VAL A 67 9.16 -0.88 -1.66
N CYS A 68 9.42 -1.16 -2.93
CA CYS A 68 8.44 -1.59 -3.90
C CYS A 68 8.34 -3.11 -3.94
N ARG A 69 7.32 -3.68 -3.29
CA ARG A 69 7.19 -5.14 -3.15
C ARG A 69 5.74 -5.59 -3.31
N SER A 70 5.56 -6.86 -3.69
CA SER A 70 4.27 -7.54 -3.72
C SER A 70 4.05 -8.30 -2.41
N LEU A 71 2.81 -8.30 -1.89
CA LEU A 71 2.41 -9.19 -0.80
C LEU A 71 1.40 -10.21 -1.33
N ALA A 72 1.62 -11.48 -1.05
CA ALA A 72 0.70 -12.56 -1.38
C ALA A 72 0.22 -12.58 -2.85
N GLY A 73 1.10 -12.20 -3.79
CA GLY A 73 0.79 -12.18 -5.23
C GLY A 73 -0.01 -10.97 -5.70
N SER A 74 -0.17 -9.95 -4.85
CA SER A 74 -0.74 -8.66 -5.27
C SER A 74 0.20 -7.91 -6.23
N ARG A 75 -0.30 -6.87 -6.88
CA ARG A 75 0.57 -5.94 -7.62
C ARG A 75 1.53 -5.26 -6.63
N PRO A 76 2.79 -4.99 -7.02
CA PRO A 76 3.74 -4.35 -6.13
C PRO A 76 3.25 -2.96 -5.73
N PHE A 77 3.45 -2.58 -4.48
CA PHE A 77 3.13 -1.26 -3.96
C PHE A 77 4.17 -0.84 -2.93
N CYS A 78 4.20 0.45 -2.60
CA CYS A 78 5.14 0.98 -1.63
C CYS A 78 4.79 0.50 -0.22
N GLN A 79 5.72 -0.22 0.39
CA GLN A 79 5.59 -0.79 1.73
C GLN A 79 6.73 -0.29 2.63
N PRO A 80 6.52 -0.19 3.95
CA PRO A 80 7.61 0.07 4.88
C PRO A 80 8.70 -1.00 4.72
N GLY A 81 9.90 -0.56 4.35
CA GLY A 81 11.06 -1.42 4.26
C GLY A 81 11.72 -1.63 5.61
N CYS A 82 12.45 -2.73 5.75
CA CYS A 82 13.14 -3.07 6.98
C CYS A 82 14.42 -3.86 6.73
N ALA A 83 15.37 -3.73 7.65
CA ALA A 83 16.48 -4.67 7.83
C ALA A 83 16.22 -5.62 9.01
N SER A 84 15.38 -5.20 9.95
CA SER A 84 14.97 -5.97 11.13
C SER A 84 13.56 -5.56 11.58
N ALA A 85 12.95 -6.37 12.46
CA ALA A 85 11.64 -6.06 13.02
C ALA A 85 11.62 -4.71 13.78
N ALA A 86 12.76 -4.27 14.31
CA ALA A 86 12.89 -2.98 14.99
C ALA A 86 12.54 -1.78 14.08
N ASP A 87 12.76 -1.92 12.76
CA ASP A 87 12.47 -0.88 11.78
C ASP A 87 10.95 -0.75 11.50
N CYS A 88 10.17 -1.74 11.92
CA CYS A 88 8.73 -1.84 11.68
C CYS A 88 7.88 -1.20 12.80
N ASN A 89 8.51 -0.46 13.70
CA ASN A 89 7.80 0.19 14.80
C ASN A 89 7.07 1.45 14.30
N LEU A 90 5.73 1.38 14.26
CA LEU A 90 4.86 2.49 13.86
C LEU A 90 4.44 3.38 15.05
N GLY A 91 5.03 3.18 16.23
CA GLY A 91 4.87 4.06 17.38
C GLY A 91 3.66 3.80 18.26
N SER A 92 3.04 2.62 18.16
CA SER A 92 1.94 2.22 19.06
C SER A 92 1.99 0.72 19.39
N PRO A 93 1.49 0.29 20.57
CA PRO A 93 1.72 -1.07 21.07
C PRO A 93 1.21 -2.23 20.20
N ALA A 94 0.17 -2.04 19.40
CA ALA A 94 -0.35 -3.06 18.48
C ALA A 94 0.33 -3.00 17.11
N TYR A 95 1.16 -1.98 16.88
CA TYR A 95 1.85 -1.73 15.62
C TYR A 95 3.34 -1.44 15.86
N ASP A 96 3.92 -2.01 16.91
CA ASP A 96 5.33 -1.88 17.23
C ASP A 96 6.14 -3.10 16.74
N ALA A 97 7.45 -3.07 16.97
CA ALA A 97 8.39 -4.02 16.37
C ALA A 97 8.05 -5.50 16.61
N ASP A 98 7.43 -5.84 17.74
CA ASP A 98 7.22 -7.23 18.13
C ASP A 98 5.96 -7.84 17.47
N ASN A 99 5.12 -7.01 16.85
CA ASN A 99 3.96 -7.38 16.06
C ASN A 99 4.26 -7.47 14.56
N TYR A 100 5.53 -7.37 14.17
CA TYR A 100 5.98 -7.49 12.79
C TYR A 100 7.15 -8.47 12.64
N ALA A 101 7.18 -9.13 11.48
CA ALA A 101 8.37 -9.79 10.96
C ALA A 101 8.96 -8.95 9.83
N CYS A 102 10.29 -8.80 9.83
CA CYS A 102 10.98 -8.30 8.65
C CYS A 102 11.25 -9.48 7.70
N ALA A 103 10.44 -9.61 6.66
CA ALA A 103 10.53 -10.69 5.69
C ALA A 103 10.75 -10.09 4.30
N ASP A 104 11.74 -10.57 3.55
CA ASP A 104 12.07 -10.07 2.21
C ASP A 104 12.24 -8.54 2.11
N GLY A 105 12.70 -7.93 3.21
CA GLY A 105 12.91 -6.49 3.33
C GLY A 105 11.63 -5.67 3.52
N VAL A 106 10.49 -6.30 3.84
CA VAL A 106 9.23 -5.62 4.18
C VAL A 106 8.74 -5.94 5.59
N CYS A 107 8.08 -4.95 6.19
CA CYS A 107 7.39 -5.11 7.46
C CYS A 107 6.08 -5.89 7.29
N LEU A 108 6.13 -7.20 7.53
CA LEU A 108 4.96 -8.06 7.51
C LEU A 108 4.31 -8.08 8.90
N TYR A 109 3.08 -7.58 9.01
CA TYR A 109 2.32 -7.62 10.26
C TYR A 109 1.98 -9.05 10.62
N THR A 110 2.37 -9.50 11.81
CA THR A 110 2.13 -10.86 12.33
C THR A 110 0.91 -10.95 13.24
N GLY A 111 0.24 -9.82 13.49
CA GLY A 111 -0.87 -9.72 14.44
C GLY A 111 -0.44 -9.14 15.77
N CYS A 112 -1.41 -8.57 16.47
CA CYS A 112 -1.29 -8.12 17.86
C CYS A 112 -1.13 -9.32 18.80
N ARG A 113 -0.66 -9.09 20.02
CA ARG A 113 -0.44 -10.12 21.02
C ARG A 113 -1.44 -10.08 22.17
N SER A 114 -2.16 -8.97 22.34
CA SER A 114 -3.17 -8.85 23.39
C SER A 114 -4.27 -7.82 23.11
N ASP A 115 -5.42 -8.00 23.75
CA ASP A 115 -6.50 -6.99 23.77
C ASP A 115 -6.04 -5.67 24.42
N GLU A 116 -4.99 -5.69 25.24
CA GLU A 116 -4.38 -4.49 25.84
C GLU A 116 -3.66 -3.64 24.80
N GLU A 117 -2.82 -4.25 23.96
CA GLU A 117 -2.11 -3.54 22.88
C GLU A 117 -3.07 -2.84 21.94
N CYS A 118 -4.14 -3.52 21.54
CA CYS A 118 -5.18 -2.94 20.68
C CYS A 118 -5.82 -1.71 21.33
N ARG A 119 -6.16 -1.79 22.62
CA ARG A 119 -6.81 -0.69 23.35
C ARG A 119 -5.86 0.50 23.56
N ALA A 120 -4.58 0.23 23.79
CA ALA A 120 -3.57 1.26 23.94
C ALA A 120 -3.24 1.97 22.62
N SER A 121 -3.42 1.28 21.48
CA SER A 121 -3.10 1.82 20.15
C SER A 121 -4.25 2.59 19.52
N ILE A 122 -5.50 2.18 19.80
CA ILE A 122 -6.70 2.81 19.25
C ILE A 122 -7.60 3.22 20.41
N THR A 123 -7.52 4.49 20.80
CA THR A 123 -8.24 5.03 21.98
C THR A 123 -9.62 5.58 21.64
N SER A 124 -9.96 5.71 20.36
CA SER A 124 -11.24 6.31 19.93
C SER A 124 -12.41 5.34 20.01
N TYR A 125 -12.18 4.02 20.03
CA TYR A 125 -13.21 2.98 20.10
C TYR A 125 -12.72 1.74 20.87
N PRO A 126 -13.62 0.90 21.42
CA PRO A 126 -13.24 -0.38 21.99
C PRO A 126 -12.67 -1.32 20.93
N THR A 127 -11.47 -1.84 21.15
CA THR A 127 -10.76 -2.77 20.26
C THR A 127 -10.27 -4.00 21.03
N VAL A 128 -10.15 -5.12 20.31
CA VAL A 128 -9.67 -6.42 20.81
C VAL A 128 -8.81 -7.10 19.74
N CYS A 129 -7.92 -7.99 20.16
CA CYS A 129 -6.99 -8.72 19.30
C CYS A 129 -7.57 -10.08 18.88
N ARG A 130 -7.74 -10.34 17.58
CA ARG A 130 -8.42 -11.56 17.07
C ARG A 130 -7.80 -12.05 15.77
#